data_AF-A0A0R2PEF8-F1
#
_entry.id   AF-A0A0R2PEF8-F1
#
_cell.length_a   1.000
_cell.length_b   1.000
_cell.length_c   1.000
_cell.angle_alpha   90.00
_cell.angle_beta   90.00
_cell.angle_gamma   90.00
#
_symmetry.space_group_name_H-M   'P 1'
#
loop_
_entity.id
_entity.type
_entity.pdbx_description
1 polymer ?
#
loop_
_entity_poly.entity_id
_entity_poly.type
_entity_poly.pdbx_seq_one_letter_code
_entity_poly.pdbx_strand_id
1 'polypeptide(L)' 'MSHTAKQALGYAELLRHLEGKCTLEQAVGDIVVHTRQFAVRQERWFRRDPRITWVNIERDPVSEIGSVLAQHLH' A
#
# COMPACT_ATOMS: atom_id res chain seq x y z
N MET A 1 -21.32 3.86 4.04
CA MET A 1 -20.09 3.06 3.76
C MET A 1 -20.48 1.64 3.42
N SER A 2 -19.95 1.08 2.33
CA SER A 2 -20.17 -0.33 1.98
C SER A 2 -19.53 -1.26 3.01
N HIS A 3 -20.00 -2.50 3.08
CA HIS A 3 -19.43 -3.52 3.98
C HIS A 3 -17.94 -3.75 3.71
N THR A 4 -17.53 -3.75 2.45
CA THR A 4 -16.13 -3.93 2.03
C THR A 4 -15.25 -2.72 2.37
N ALA A 5 -15.77 -1.50 2.25
CA ALA A 5 -15.03 -0.29 2.60
C ALA A 5 -14.73 -0.19 4.11
N LYS A 6 -15.63 -0.70 4.96
CA LYS A 6 -15.40 -0.79 6.42
C LYS A 6 -14.26 -1.72 6.81
N GLN A 7 -14.00 -2.73 5.97
CA GLN A 7 -12.95 -3.72 6.18
C GLN A 7 -11.62 -3.29 5.56
N ALA A 8 -11.59 -2.14 4.88
CA ALA A 8 -10.35 -1.61 4.33
C ALA A 8 -9.37 -1.31 5.46
N LEU A 9 -8.10 -1.61 5.19
CA LEU A 9 -6.96 -1.24 6.00
C LEU A 9 -7.01 0.26 6.34
N GLY A 10 -6.76 0.64 7.59
CA GLY A 10 -6.94 2.00 8.07
C GLY A 10 -8.32 2.20 8.68
N TYR A 11 -9.37 1.88 7.93
CA TYR A 11 -10.74 2.05 8.39
C TYR A 11 -11.11 1.06 9.49
N ALA A 12 -10.73 -0.21 9.35
CA ALA A 12 -11.03 -1.22 10.35
C ALA A 12 -10.37 -0.90 11.72
N GLU A 13 -9.14 -0.42 11.70
CA GLU A 13 -8.40 -0.02 12.90
C GLU A 13 -9.02 1.22 13.57
N LEU A 14 -9.36 2.24 12.79
CA LEU A 14 -10.01 3.44 13.33
C LEU A 14 -11.42 3.15 13.85
N LEU A 15 -12.18 2.26 13.20
CA LEU A 15 -13.50 1.85 13.68
C LEU A 15 -13.39 1.15 15.04
N ARG A 16 -12.39 0.29 15.27
CA ARG A 16 -12.15 -0.31 16.60
C ARG A 16 -11.87 0.75 17.67
N HIS A 17 -11.12 1.80 17.34
CA HIS A 17 -10.90 2.91 18.25
C HIS A 17 -12.20 3.67 18.58
N LEU A 18 -13.00 3.99 17.55
CA LEU A 18 -14.30 4.67 17.72
C LEU A 18 -15.31 3.84 18.53
N GLU A 19 -15.20 2.52 18.48
CA GLU A 19 -15.98 1.58 19.30
C GLU A 19 -15.43 1.42 20.74
N GLY A 20 -14.37 2.15 21.10
CA GLY A 20 -13.74 2.09 22.43
C GLY A 20 -12.93 0.82 22.69
N LYS A 21 -12.60 0.05 21.64
CA LYS A 21 -11.89 -1.25 21.77
C LYS A 21 -10.37 -1.12 21.82
N CYS A 22 -9.82 0.04 21.47
CA CYS A 22 -8.39 0.35 21.59
C CYS A 22 -8.16 1.87 21.70
N THR A 23 -6.96 2.27 22.13
CA THR A 23 -6.56 3.69 22.11
C THR A 23 -6.25 4.14 20.68
N LEU A 24 -6.20 5.47 20.48
CA LEU A 24 -5.84 6.03 19.19
C LEU A 24 -4.39 5.67 18.82
N GLU A 25 -3.45 5.71 19.78
CA GLU A 25 -2.06 5.32 19.51
C GLU A 25 -1.95 3.87 19.07
N GLN A 26 -2.71 2.96 19.70
CA GLN A 26 -2.75 1.55 19.30
C GLN A 26 -3.30 1.39 17.89
N ALA A 27 -4.42 2.06 17.56
CA ALA A 27 -4.98 2.01 16.21
C ALA A 27 -3.98 2.52 15.16
N VAL A 28 -3.33 3.66 15.41
CA VAL A 28 -2.31 4.22 14.50
C VAL A 28 -1.11 3.28 14.34
N GLY A 29 -0.64 2.69 15.44
CA GLY A 29 0.44 1.69 15.42
C GLY A 29 0.08 0.48 14.56
N ASP A 30 -1.12 -0.08 14.76
CA ASP A 30 -1.65 -1.20 13.96
C ASP A 30 -1.73 -0.83 12.47
N ILE A 31 -2.23 0.36 12.13
CA ILE A 31 -2.31 0.83 10.75
C ILE A 31 -0.93 0.85 10.10
N VAL A 32 0.08 1.39 10.77
CA VAL A 32 1.45 1.46 10.23
C VAL A 32 1.99 0.05 9.98
N VAL A 33 1.83 -0.86 10.95
CA VAL A 33 2.31 -2.24 10.84
C VAL A 33 1.60 -2.97 9.70
N HIS A 34 0.26 -2.95 9.67
CA HIS A 34 -0.50 -3.65 8.66
C HIS A 34 -0.30 -3.06 7.26
N THR A 35 -0.11 -1.74 7.14
CA THR A 35 0.24 -1.08 5.86
C THR A 35 1.57 -1.57 5.33
N ARG A 36 2.61 -1.65 6.18
CA ARG A 36 3.91 -2.20 5.77
C ARG A 36 3.80 -3.65 5.34
N GLN A 37 3.11 -4.48 6.12
CA GLN A 37 2.90 -5.89 5.77
C GLN A 37 2.12 -6.04 4.45
N PHE A 38 1.12 -5.18 4.22
CA PHE A 38 0.35 -5.18 2.98
C PHE A 38 1.22 -4.81 1.78
N ALA A 39 2.04 -3.76 1.88
CA ALA A 39 2.99 -3.37 0.84
C ALA A 39 3.98 -4.51 0.52
N VAL A 40 4.54 -5.18 1.54
CA VAL A 40 5.43 -6.34 1.35
C VAL A 40 4.71 -7.51 0.66
N ARG A 41 3.44 -7.77 1.02
CA ARG A 41 2.65 -8.81 0.35
C ARG A 41 2.38 -8.46 -1.11
N GLN A 42 2.05 -7.20 -1.41
CA GLN A 42 1.88 -6.73 -2.78
C GLN A 42 3.17 -6.89 -3.59
N GLU A 43 4.31 -6.42 -3.06
CA GLU A 43 5.61 -6.56 -3.72
C GLU A 43 5.92 -8.04 -4.00
N ARG A 44 5.78 -8.92 -3.01
CA ARG A 44 6.01 -10.36 -3.19
C ARG A 44 5.05 -10.99 -4.20
N TRP A 45 3.82 -10.51 -4.30
CA TRP A 45 2.85 -10.99 -5.28
C TRP A 45 3.26 -10.56 -6.68
N PHE A 46 3.56 -9.29 -6.89
CA PHE A 46 4.02 -8.77 -8.19
C PHE A 46 5.36 -9.37 -8.62
N ARG A 47 6.31 -9.60 -7.71
CA ARG A 47 7.64 -10.15 -8.06
C ARG A 47 7.58 -11.55 -8.67
N ARG A 48 6.45 -12.26 -8.52
CA ARG A 48 6.24 -13.58 -9.13
C ARG A 48 5.82 -13.52 -10.59
N ASP A 49 5.37 -12.37 -11.09
CA ASP A 49 4.94 -12.22 -12.47
C ASP A 49 6.12 -11.82 -13.36
N PRO A 50 6.59 -12.69 -14.27
CA PRO A 50 7.73 -12.40 -15.12
C PRO A 50 7.43 -11.35 -16.20
N ARG A 51 6.15 -10.98 -16.39
CA ARG A 51 5.74 -9.93 -17.36
C ARG A 51 5.97 -8.52 -16.82
N ILE A 52 6.28 -8.37 -15.54
CA ILE A 52 6.46 -7.06 -14.90
C ILE A 52 7.92 -6.62 -15.02
N THR A 53 8.13 -5.49 -15.70
CA THR A 53 9.41 -4.78 -15.69
C THR A 53 9.51 -3.94 -14.42
N TRP A 54 10.48 -4.26 -13.57
CA TRP A 54 10.75 -3.52 -12.33
C TRP A 54 11.58 -2.29 -12.61
N VAL A 55 11.16 -1.15 -12.06
CA VAL A 55 11.87 0.13 -12.15
C VAL A 55 12.38 0.50 -10.77
N ASN A 56 13.68 0.77 -10.66
CA ASN A 56 14.24 1.34 -9.44
C ASN A 56 14.11 2.86 -9.51
N ILE A 57 13.47 3.43 -8.50
CA ILE A 57 13.29 4.87 -8.34
C ILE A 57 14.11 5.31 -7.12
N GLU A 58 14.95 6.33 -7.27
CA GLU A 58 15.81 6.80 -6.19
C GLU A 58 15.31 8.07 -5.50
N ARG A 59 14.65 8.98 -6.24
CA ARG A 59 14.33 10.33 -5.73
C ARG A 59 12.91 10.78 -6.07
N ASP A 60 12.59 10.86 -7.36
CA ASP A 60 11.33 11.37 -7.88
C ASP A 60 10.72 10.37 -8.87
N PRO A 61 9.72 9.58 -8.43
CA PRO A 61 9.06 8.59 -9.27
C PRO A 61 8.46 9.16 -10.55
N VAL A 62 7.98 10.41 -10.53
CA VAL A 62 7.24 10.99 -11.66
C VAL A 62 8.21 11.37 -12.78
N SER A 63 9.33 12.02 -12.45
CA SER A 63 10.33 12.36 -13.46
C SER A 63 11.14 11.15 -13.92
N GLU A 64 11.48 10.22 -13.02
CA GLU A 64 12.32 9.07 -13.34
C GLU A 64 11.61 8.05 -14.27
N ILE A 65 10.30 7.84 -14.10
CA ILE A 65 9.56 6.86 -14.90
C ILE A 65 9.38 7.28 -16.36
N GLY A 66 9.40 8.58 -16.66
CA GLY A 66 9.17 9.10 -18.02
C GLY A 66 10.12 8.50 -19.06
N SER A 67 11.40 8.37 -18.70
CA SER A 67 12.43 7.77 -19.57
C SER A 67 12.18 6.28 -19.85
N VAL A 68 11.67 5.54 -18.87
CA VAL A 68 11.37 4.11 -18.98
C VAL A 68 10.14 3.88 -19.84
N LEU A 69 9.09 4.71 -19.66
CA LEU A 69 7.86 4.63 -20.44
C LEU A 69 8.13 4.92 -21.92
N ALA A 70 8.96 5.92 -22.23
CA ALA A 70 9.33 6.27 -23.60
C ALA A 70 10.05 5.13 -24.36
N GLN A 71 10.75 4.22 -23.66
CA GLN A 71 11.40 3.06 -24.26
C GLN A 71 10.43 1.92 -24.60
N HIS A 72 9.24 1.90 -23.99
CA HIS A 72 8.25 0.82 -24.12
C HIS A 72 6.99 1.26 -24.90
N LEU A 73 6.81 2.57 -25.12
CA LEU A 73 5.78 3.15 -25.98
C LEU A 73 6.42 3.47 -27.34
N HIS A 74 6.27 2.56 -28.30
CA HIS A 74 6.51 2.84 -29.71
C HIS A 74 5.35 3.65 -30.32
#